data_AF-A0A7C7M0A8-F1
#
_entry.id   AF-A0A7C7M0A8-F1
#
_cell.length_a   1.000
_cell.length_b   1.000
_cell.length_c   1.000
_cell.angle_alpha   90.00
_cell.angle_beta   90.00
_cell.angle_gamma   90.00
#
_symmetry.space_group_name_H-M   'P 1'
#
loop_
_entity.id
_entity.type
_entity.pdbx_description
1 polymer ?
#
loop_
_entity_poly.entity_id
_entity_poly.type
_entity_poly.pdbx_seq_one_letter_code
_entity_poly.pdbx_strand_id
1 'polypeptide(L)'
;MNFQARFVMALSLMFLVMIITPMLFPPPIPDEAVSADSATGAEVVTETEPSAEVVPTMPEIAPSPSEVPETVEAEALPEEKRVVVSSPLYRFEFSNFGARLHVAEMSQFEPLNHDGLLDLIPDGAEGYLGQKLVVGSDTLDLSRVPFTVEPEDGLALEAGADAQILRFTYQHPTSAFRFETEYEFSPDEYTIRVRGRASGLDRPQLLTDLGDGLAFAEADSAMEAREMGYVYNHVQEGIDETLTSKAERMIVEGPLLWGALRNKFFLLAILAGESNETTTEGGYLGGLLVEESHLPERFQVTAAQVVGAEGDFAYRLFLGPQDFEILSAIGWDMQNVNPYGWSFFQVILKPFVSLITKILIWVHSNLNLGYGWVLILFGVGMRIVLFPLNQKAMKSQLKNMAVQPLMKEIQEKYKDNPE
;
A
#
# COMPACT_ATOMS: atom_id res chain seq x y z
N MET A 1 -1.29 -36.02 -14.58
CA MET A 1 -2.59 -36.47 -14.02
C MET A 1 -3.66 -35.52 -14.53
N ASN A 2 -4.60 -36.01 -15.34
CA ASN A 2 -5.54 -35.16 -16.09
C ASN A 2 -6.46 -34.37 -15.16
N PHE A 3 -6.84 -33.15 -15.57
CA PHE A 3 -7.69 -32.23 -14.80
C PHE A 3 -8.98 -32.90 -14.29
N GLN A 4 -9.61 -33.74 -15.11
CA GLN A 4 -10.81 -34.48 -14.73
C GLN A 4 -10.59 -35.48 -13.59
N ALA A 5 -9.41 -36.13 -13.52
CA ALA A 5 -9.07 -37.04 -12.43
C ALA A 5 -8.85 -36.29 -11.11
N ARG A 6 -8.31 -35.06 -11.17
CA ARG A 6 -8.14 -34.20 -9.99
C ARG A 6 -9.47 -33.67 -9.46
N PHE A 7 -10.39 -33.30 -10.36
CA PHE A 7 -11.72 -32.83 -9.98
C PHE A 7 -12.56 -33.93 -9.32
N VAL A 8 -12.61 -35.13 -9.90
CA VAL A 8 -13.37 -36.26 -9.34
C VAL A 8 -12.80 -36.70 -7.98
N MET A 9 -11.47 -36.66 -7.82
CA MET A 9 -10.82 -36.98 -6.54
C MET A 9 -11.12 -35.92 -5.47
N ALA A 10 -11.12 -34.63 -5.81
CA ALA A 10 -11.48 -33.56 -4.88
C ALA A 10 -12.94 -33.67 -4.41
N LEU A 11 -13.86 -34.00 -5.32
CA LEU A 11 -15.28 -34.19 -5.01
C LEU A 11 -15.50 -35.39 -4.07
N SER A 12 -14.79 -36.51 -4.34
CA SER A 12 -14.81 -37.69 -3.48
C SER A 12 -14.28 -37.39 -2.07
N LEU A 13 -13.22 -36.59 -1.96
CA LEU A 13 -12.62 -36.23 -0.68
C LEU A 13 -13.49 -35.26 0.12
N MET A 14 -14.16 -34.30 -0.54
CA MET A 14 -15.18 -33.46 0.10
C MET A 14 -16.34 -34.31 0.66
N PHE A 15 -16.86 -35.26 -0.13
CA PHE A 15 -17.92 -36.15 0.33
C PHE A 15 -17.48 -37.01 1.51
N LEU A 16 -16.25 -37.53 1.47
CA LEU A 16 -15.68 -38.32 2.56
C LEU A 16 -15.56 -37.51 3.85
N VAL A 17 -15.06 -36.27 3.77
CA VAL A 17 -14.95 -35.38 4.93
C VAL A 17 -16.34 -34.98 5.45
N MET A 18 -17.29 -34.69 4.55
CA MET A 18 -18.66 -34.32 4.92
C MET A 18 -19.42 -35.45 5.63
N ILE A 19 -19.13 -36.71 5.31
CA ILE A 19 -19.78 -37.86 5.96
C ILE A 19 -19.07 -38.24 7.27
N ILE A 20 -17.73 -38.26 7.28
CA ILE A 20 -16.96 -38.69 8.44
C ILE A 20 -17.04 -37.66 9.58
N THR A 21 -17.09 -36.37 9.27
CA THR A 21 -17.09 -35.31 10.29
C THR A 21 -18.32 -35.35 11.22
N PRO A 22 -19.58 -35.41 10.74
CA PRO A 22 -20.76 -35.52 11.60
C PRO A 22 -20.89 -36.89 12.29
N MET A 23 -20.25 -37.95 11.75
CA MET A 23 -20.22 -39.27 12.40
C MET A 23 -19.27 -39.31 13.60
N LEU A 24 -18.17 -38.55 13.55
CA LEU A 24 -17.21 -38.39 14.66
C LEU A 24 -17.61 -37.26 15.63
N PHE A 25 -18.38 -36.27 15.17
CA PHE A 25 -18.78 -35.09 15.92
C PHE A 25 -20.25 -34.72 15.61
N PRO A 26 -21.25 -35.39 16.23
CA PRO A 26 -22.65 -35.01 16.07
C PRO A 26 -22.86 -33.58 16.58
N PRO A 27 -23.51 -32.68 15.81
CA PRO A 27 -23.72 -31.30 16.23
C PRO A 27 -24.62 -31.25 17.47
N PRO A 28 -24.34 -30.36 18.44
CA PRO A 28 -25.28 -30.10 19.52
C PRO A 28 -26.56 -29.50 18.93
N ILE A 29 -27.71 -30.00 19.40
CA ILE A 29 -29.04 -29.50 19.04
C ILE A 29 -29.11 -28.03 19.48
N PRO A 30 -29.37 -27.08 18.56
CA PRO A 30 -29.56 -25.69 18.94
C PRO A 30 -30.89 -25.55 19.70
N ASP A 31 -30.84 -24.99 20.90
CA ASP A 31 -32.03 -24.41 21.51
C ASP A 31 -32.45 -23.18 20.69
N GLU A 32 -33.73 -23.13 20.34
CA GLU A 32 -34.34 -22.02 19.59
C GLU A 32 -34.09 -20.68 20.31
N ALA A 33 -33.32 -19.81 19.66
CA ALA A 33 -33.24 -18.40 20.04
C ALA A 33 -34.44 -17.66 19.44
N VAL A 34 -35.29 -17.16 20.33
CA VAL A 34 -36.40 -16.25 20.05
C VAL A 34 -35.87 -14.98 19.40
N SER A 35 -36.34 -14.70 18.19
CA SER A 35 -36.06 -13.46 17.44
C SER A 35 -36.80 -12.29 18.08
N ALA A 36 -36.08 -11.22 18.43
CA ALA A 36 -36.64 -9.94 18.77
C ALA A 36 -36.51 -8.98 17.58
N ASP A 37 -37.66 -8.47 17.20
CA ASP A 37 -37.95 -7.49 16.17
C ASP A 37 -37.30 -6.13 16.47
N SER A 38 -36.86 -5.41 15.42
CA SER A 38 -36.97 -3.95 15.26
C SER A 38 -36.19 -3.51 14.01
N ALA A 39 -36.86 -3.56 12.86
CA ALA A 39 -36.50 -2.76 11.70
C ALA A 39 -37.42 -1.54 11.65
N THR A 40 -36.82 -0.37 11.80
CA THR A 40 -37.37 0.94 11.43
C THR A 40 -37.57 1.02 9.92
N GLY A 41 -38.73 1.50 9.50
CA GLY A 41 -39.02 1.84 8.10
C GLY A 41 -40.18 2.82 8.05
N ALA A 42 -39.85 4.11 8.01
CA ALA A 42 -40.79 5.19 7.75
C ALA A 42 -41.06 5.29 6.24
N GLU A 43 -42.34 5.44 5.90
CA GLU A 43 -42.85 5.59 4.54
C GLU A 43 -42.47 6.92 3.89
N VAL A 44 -42.45 6.80 2.56
CA VAL A 44 -42.27 7.78 1.49
C VAL A 44 -43.44 8.77 1.44
N VAL A 45 -43.15 10.05 1.13
CA VAL A 45 -44.08 10.94 0.42
C VAL A 45 -43.33 11.67 -0.71
N THR A 46 -44.02 11.70 -1.84
CA THR A 46 -43.65 12.06 -3.21
C THR A 46 -43.64 13.59 -3.47
N GLU A 47 -42.75 13.99 -4.38
CA GLU A 47 -42.98 14.90 -5.54
C GLU A 47 -43.47 16.34 -5.33
N THR A 48 -42.68 17.33 -5.78
CA THR A 48 -43.13 18.36 -6.76
C THR A 48 -41.94 19.01 -7.50
N GLU A 49 -42.14 19.26 -8.79
CA GLU A 49 -41.28 19.87 -9.83
C GLU A 49 -40.87 21.35 -9.61
N PRO A 50 -39.97 21.90 -10.46
CA PRO A 50 -39.17 23.10 -10.18
C PRO A 50 -39.84 24.41 -10.60
N SER A 51 -39.52 25.48 -9.88
CA SER A 51 -39.81 26.86 -10.30
C SER A 51 -38.52 27.55 -10.74
N ALA A 52 -38.55 28.07 -11.95
CA ALA A 52 -37.52 28.90 -12.55
C ALA A 52 -37.38 30.23 -11.80
N GLU A 53 -36.14 30.70 -11.65
CA GLU A 53 -35.86 32.12 -11.43
C GLU A 53 -34.64 32.57 -12.24
N VAL A 54 -34.83 33.75 -12.80
CA VAL A 54 -34.02 34.43 -13.82
C VAL A 54 -32.88 35.17 -13.13
N VAL A 55 -31.65 34.97 -13.59
CA VAL A 55 -30.50 35.81 -13.22
C VAL A 55 -30.13 36.69 -14.42
N PRO A 56 -30.00 38.02 -14.25
CA PRO A 56 -29.75 38.94 -15.35
C PRO A 56 -28.28 38.98 -15.80
N THR A 57 -28.12 39.09 -17.11
CA THR A 57 -26.90 39.41 -17.86
C THR A 57 -26.31 40.77 -17.47
N MET A 58 -24.98 40.84 -17.36
CA MET A 58 -24.19 42.08 -17.41
C MET A 58 -23.01 41.88 -18.39
N PRO A 59 -22.51 42.95 -19.04
CA PRO A 59 -22.23 42.95 -20.47
C PRO A 59 -20.82 42.51 -20.86
N GLU A 60 -20.79 42.06 -22.12
CA GLU A 60 -19.66 41.84 -22.98
C GLU A 60 -18.73 43.07 -23.08
N ILE A 61 -17.46 42.87 -22.74
CA ILE A 61 -16.37 43.82 -23.03
C ILE A 61 -15.72 43.37 -24.33
N ALA A 62 -15.81 44.20 -25.36
CA ALA A 62 -15.12 44.03 -26.63
C ALA A 62 -13.59 44.01 -26.44
N PRO A 63 -12.84 43.15 -27.15
CA PRO A 63 -11.39 43.18 -27.11
C PRO A 63 -10.86 44.38 -27.91
N SER A 64 -10.02 45.20 -27.28
CA SER A 64 -9.10 46.08 -28.01
C SER A 64 -7.76 45.37 -28.19
N PRO A 65 -7.13 45.45 -29.37
CA PRO A 65 -5.89 44.76 -29.66
C PRO A 65 -4.72 45.51 -29.01
N SER A 66 -4.02 44.84 -28.09
CA SER A 66 -2.67 45.24 -27.72
C SER A 66 -1.70 44.57 -28.70
N GLU A 67 -1.22 45.33 -29.67
CA GLU A 67 0.04 45.02 -30.36
C GLU A 67 1.17 45.11 -29.32
N VAL A 68 1.78 43.97 -29.02
CA VAL A 68 3.10 43.90 -28.39
C VAL A 68 4.08 43.51 -29.50
N PRO A 69 5.09 44.35 -29.81
CA PRO A 69 6.15 43.97 -30.72
C PRO A 69 7.17 43.08 -30.02
N GLU A 70 7.95 42.38 -30.84
CA GLU A 70 9.13 41.56 -30.52
C GLU A 70 8.84 40.13 -30.06
N THR A 71 8.77 39.29 -31.08
CA THR A 71 9.28 37.92 -31.12
C THR A 71 10.55 37.78 -30.27
N VAL A 72 10.39 37.34 -29.03
CA VAL A 72 11.44 36.58 -28.36
C VAL A 72 11.46 35.25 -29.08
N GLU A 73 12.59 34.95 -29.71
CA GLU A 73 12.90 33.64 -30.27
C GLU A 73 12.83 32.65 -29.08
N ALA A 74 11.65 32.06 -28.88
CA ALA A 74 11.43 31.06 -27.86
C ALA A 74 12.31 29.87 -28.24
N GLU A 75 13.38 29.63 -27.48
CA GLU A 75 14.09 28.36 -27.53
C GLU A 75 13.04 27.25 -27.46
N ALA A 76 12.96 26.45 -28.52
CA ALA A 76 12.01 25.35 -28.58
C ALA A 76 12.28 24.45 -27.38
N LEU A 77 11.29 24.28 -26.50
CA LEU A 77 11.38 23.33 -25.39
C LEU A 77 11.74 21.95 -25.96
N PRO A 78 12.63 21.19 -25.29
CA PRO A 78 13.01 19.87 -25.75
C PRO A 78 11.77 18.97 -25.83
N GLU A 79 11.78 18.02 -26.77
CA GLU A 79 10.69 17.04 -26.89
C GLU A 79 10.60 16.16 -25.63
N GLU A 80 9.37 15.79 -25.26
CA GLU A 80 9.14 14.85 -24.17
C GLU A 80 9.61 13.45 -24.61
N LYS A 81 10.46 12.84 -23.79
CA LYS A 81 11.05 11.52 -23.97
C LYS A 81 10.77 10.66 -22.75
N ARG A 82 10.49 9.39 -23.00
CA ARG A 82 10.39 8.35 -21.96
C ARG A 82 11.74 7.66 -21.82
N VAL A 83 12.25 7.61 -20.61
CA VAL A 83 13.51 6.94 -20.25
C VAL A 83 13.18 5.70 -19.45
N VAL A 84 13.61 4.54 -19.93
CA VAL A 84 13.24 3.24 -19.38
C VAL A 84 14.35 2.72 -18.47
N VAL A 85 13.99 2.25 -17.28
CA VAL A 85 14.86 1.50 -16.37
C VAL A 85 14.28 0.11 -16.24
N SER A 86 15.04 -0.92 -16.63
CA SER A 86 14.58 -2.30 -16.60
C SER A 86 15.51 -3.16 -15.74
N SER A 87 14.91 -4.07 -14.97
CA SER A 87 15.60 -5.06 -14.15
C SER A 87 14.83 -6.40 -14.21
N PRO A 88 15.38 -7.50 -13.64
CA PRO A 88 14.65 -8.75 -13.50
C PRO A 88 13.37 -8.64 -12.66
N LEU A 89 13.24 -7.62 -11.81
CA LEU A 89 12.14 -7.45 -10.86
C LEU A 89 11.11 -6.41 -11.30
N TYR A 90 11.54 -5.39 -12.04
CA TYR A 90 10.69 -4.25 -12.39
C TYR A 90 11.06 -3.63 -13.74
N ARG A 91 10.12 -2.86 -14.28
CA ARG A 91 10.33 -1.99 -15.42
C ARG A 91 9.66 -0.64 -15.16
N PHE A 92 10.48 0.41 -15.12
CA PHE A 92 10.07 1.77 -14.82
C PHE A 92 10.23 2.67 -16.03
N GLU A 93 9.26 3.56 -16.27
CA GLU A 93 9.38 4.59 -17.29
C GLU A 93 9.27 5.98 -16.67
N PHE A 94 10.32 6.77 -16.84
CA PHE A 94 10.36 8.16 -16.41
C PHE A 94 10.15 9.10 -17.59
N SER A 95 9.50 10.25 -17.36
CA SER A 95 9.53 11.38 -18.29
C SER A 95 10.76 12.24 -18.02
N ASN A 96 11.40 12.73 -19.08
CA ASN A 96 12.34 13.86 -18.93
C ASN A 96 11.62 15.14 -18.48
N PHE A 97 10.30 15.26 -18.65
CA PHE A 97 9.53 16.34 -18.04
C PHE A 97 9.23 16.02 -16.58
N GLY A 98 9.73 16.87 -15.69
CA GLY A 98 9.53 16.78 -14.25
C GLY A 98 10.20 15.61 -13.55
N ALA A 99 11.03 14.82 -14.26
CA ALA A 99 11.61 13.59 -13.75
C ALA A 99 10.56 12.63 -13.16
N ARG A 100 9.34 12.64 -13.72
CA ARG A 100 8.19 11.92 -13.15
C ARG A 100 8.20 10.47 -13.59
N LEU A 101 7.85 9.56 -12.68
CA LEU A 101 7.62 8.15 -12.97
C LEU A 101 6.20 7.97 -13.51
N HIS A 102 6.02 7.32 -14.65
CA HIS A 102 4.71 7.13 -15.28
C HIS A 102 4.29 5.67 -15.40
N VAL A 103 5.25 4.76 -15.41
CA VAL A 103 4.99 3.31 -15.47
C VAL A 103 5.85 2.66 -14.40
N ALA A 104 5.23 1.78 -13.61
CA ALA A 104 5.84 1.04 -12.53
C ALA A 104 5.49 -0.46 -12.61
N GLU A 105 5.95 -1.13 -13.67
CA GLU A 105 5.65 -2.54 -13.92
C GLU A 105 6.45 -3.46 -13.02
N MET A 106 5.77 -4.43 -12.39
CA MET A 106 6.36 -5.46 -11.54
C MET A 106 6.52 -6.76 -12.34
N SER A 107 7.74 -7.08 -12.77
CA SER A 107 8.05 -8.15 -13.73
C SER A 107 7.65 -9.56 -13.26
N GLN A 108 7.44 -9.76 -11.97
CA GLN A 108 7.08 -11.06 -11.37
C GLN A 108 5.58 -11.23 -11.09
N PHE A 109 4.76 -10.22 -11.39
CA PHE A 109 3.36 -10.17 -10.98
C PHE A 109 2.44 -9.86 -12.16
N GLU A 110 1.32 -10.58 -12.22
CA GLU A 110 0.23 -10.36 -13.17
C GLU A 110 -1.00 -9.91 -12.39
N PRO A 111 -1.73 -8.89 -12.88
CA PRO A 111 -2.97 -8.47 -12.26
C PRO A 111 -4.10 -9.48 -12.57
N LEU A 112 -5.14 -9.48 -11.75
CA LEU A 112 -6.30 -10.37 -11.87
C LEU A 112 -7.47 -9.76 -12.64
N ASN A 113 -7.42 -8.45 -12.92
CA ASN A 113 -8.46 -7.71 -13.62
C ASN A 113 -8.21 -7.54 -15.13
N HIS A 114 -6.97 -7.72 -15.60
CA HIS A 114 -6.60 -7.69 -17.01
C HIS A 114 -5.37 -8.56 -17.32
N ASP A 115 -5.10 -8.78 -18.61
CA ASP A 115 -3.89 -9.48 -19.06
C ASP A 115 -2.69 -8.51 -19.05
N GLY A 116 -1.48 -9.02 -18.78
CA GLY A 116 -0.24 -8.26 -18.81
C GLY A 116 0.53 -8.30 -17.49
N LEU A 117 1.55 -7.44 -17.39
CA LEU A 117 2.26 -7.24 -16.13
C LEU A 117 1.50 -6.25 -15.25
N LEU A 118 1.68 -6.38 -13.94
CA LEU A 118 1.11 -5.45 -12.98
C LEU A 118 1.86 -4.12 -13.05
N ASP A 119 1.19 -3.05 -13.46
CA ASP A 119 1.65 -1.67 -13.24
C ASP A 119 1.09 -1.17 -11.90
N LEU A 120 1.92 -0.55 -11.07
CA LEU A 120 1.51 0.06 -9.81
C LEU A 120 0.98 1.49 -9.99
N ILE A 121 1.21 2.13 -11.14
CA ILE A 121 0.69 3.47 -11.45
C ILE A 121 -0.67 3.34 -12.14
N PRO A 122 -1.73 3.99 -11.61
CA PRO A 122 -3.05 3.92 -12.21
C PRO A 122 -3.12 4.70 -13.53
N ASP A 123 -3.92 4.19 -14.46
CA ASP A 123 -4.26 4.89 -15.69
C ASP A 123 -4.82 6.30 -15.40
N GLY A 124 -4.33 7.29 -16.14
CA GLY A 124 -4.75 8.69 -15.98
C GLY A 124 -4.05 9.46 -14.85
N ALA A 125 -3.09 8.85 -14.15
CA ALA A 125 -2.18 9.59 -13.29
C ALA A 125 -1.31 10.56 -14.10
N GLU A 126 -1.06 11.75 -13.56
CA GLU A 126 -0.18 12.73 -14.22
C GLU A 126 1.31 12.37 -14.10
N GLY A 127 1.66 11.41 -13.25
CA GLY A 127 3.02 10.95 -12.98
C GLY A 127 3.40 11.09 -11.50
N TYR A 128 4.28 10.22 -11.03
CA TYR A 128 4.71 10.09 -9.63
C TYR A 128 6.09 10.72 -9.47
N LEU A 129 6.51 10.96 -8.22
CA LEU A 129 7.82 11.50 -7.85
C LEU A 129 8.07 12.94 -8.34
N GLY A 130 7.01 13.69 -8.65
CA GLY A 130 7.11 15.10 -8.98
C GLY A 130 7.68 15.90 -7.81
N GLN A 131 8.67 16.75 -8.09
CA GLN A 131 9.38 17.54 -7.08
C GLN A 131 8.91 18.99 -7.07
N LYS A 132 8.67 19.56 -5.89
CA LYS A 132 8.44 21.00 -5.70
C LYS A 132 9.34 21.52 -4.58
N LEU A 133 9.83 22.75 -4.72
CA LEU A 133 10.67 23.40 -3.72
C LEU A 133 9.94 24.62 -3.16
N VAL A 134 9.70 24.63 -1.85
CA VAL A 134 9.09 25.75 -1.15
C VAL A 134 10.19 26.63 -0.55
N VAL A 135 10.20 27.92 -0.89
CA VAL A 135 11.16 28.91 -0.40
C VAL A 135 10.39 30.12 0.13
N GLY A 136 10.34 30.27 1.45
CA GLY A 136 9.54 31.32 2.10
C GLY A 136 8.05 31.14 1.80
N SER A 137 7.48 32.04 1.00
CA SER A 137 6.08 31.99 0.55
C SER A 137 5.91 31.59 -0.91
N ASP A 138 6.99 31.29 -1.61
CA ASP A 138 6.97 30.90 -3.03
C ASP A 138 7.19 29.39 -3.18
N THR A 139 6.65 28.81 -4.23
CA THR A 139 6.77 27.39 -4.56
C THR A 139 7.23 27.23 -5.99
N LEU A 140 8.44 26.70 -6.15
CA LEU A 140 8.96 26.33 -7.46
C LEU A 140 8.53 24.91 -7.80
N ASP A 141 7.63 24.79 -8.77
CA ASP A 141 7.15 23.51 -9.26
C ASP A 141 8.06 22.97 -10.38
N LEU A 142 8.73 21.85 -10.12
CA LEU A 142 9.60 21.20 -11.10
C LEU A 142 8.85 20.11 -11.89
N SER A 143 7.60 19.78 -11.57
CA SER A 143 6.87 18.66 -12.19
C SER A 143 6.58 18.81 -13.68
N ARG A 144 6.73 20.01 -14.24
CA ARG A 144 6.42 20.34 -15.65
C ARG A 144 7.58 20.99 -16.41
N VAL A 145 8.79 20.99 -15.85
CA VAL A 145 9.99 21.53 -16.53
C VAL A 145 10.81 20.42 -17.17
N PRO A 146 11.53 20.68 -18.28
CA PRO A 146 12.35 19.67 -18.93
C PRO A 146 13.67 19.45 -18.20
N PHE A 147 13.99 18.20 -17.90
CA PHE A 147 15.26 17.75 -17.35
C PHE A 147 16.16 17.16 -18.43
N THR A 148 17.47 17.30 -18.25
CA THR A 148 18.45 16.48 -18.95
C THR A 148 18.64 15.18 -18.19
N VAL A 149 18.64 14.04 -18.90
CA VAL A 149 18.74 12.70 -18.30
C VAL A 149 20.05 12.04 -18.72
N GLU A 150 20.75 11.43 -17.76
CA GLU A 150 21.97 10.68 -17.99
C GLU A 150 21.91 9.33 -17.24
N PRO A 151 22.08 8.18 -17.94
CA PRO A 151 22.18 8.02 -19.39
C PRO A 151 20.86 8.30 -20.14
N GLU A 152 20.94 8.87 -21.35
CA GLU A 152 19.76 9.26 -22.14
C GLU A 152 18.92 8.05 -22.60
N ASP A 153 19.57 6.93 -22.89
CA ASP A 153 18.90 5.70 -23.33
C ASP A 153 18.25 4.90 -22.18
N GLY A 154 18.42 5.37 -20.93
CA GLY A 154 17.97 4.67 -19.73
C GLY A 154 18.90 3.54 -19.29
N LEU A 155 18.36 2.60 -18.50
CA LEU A 155 19.13 1.55 -17.85
C LEU A 155 18.55 0.16 -18.13
N ALA A 156 19.42 -0.80 -18.38
CA ALA A 156 19.09 -2.22 -18.44
C ALA A 156 20.02 -2.97 -17.48
N LEU A 157 19.47 -3.35 -16.33
CA LEU A 157 20.18 -4.05 -15.27
C LEU A 157 19.95 -5.55 -15.42
N GLU A 158 21.04 -6.31 -15.31
CA GLU A 158 21.03 -7.78 -15.33
C GLU A 158 21.14 -8.33 -13.90
N ALA A 159 20.59 -9.51 -13.67
CA ALA A 159 20.61 -10.15 -12.34
C ALA A 159 22.06 -10.28 -11.81
N GLY A 160 22.29 -9.85 -10.57
CA GLY A 160 23.61 -9.87 -9.93
C GLY A 160 24.63 -8.84 -10.46
N ALA A 161 24.22 -7.90 -11.32
CA ALA A 161 25.05 -6.76 -11.71
C ALA A 161 25.15 -5.72 -10.58
N ASP A 162 26.15 -4.83 -10.68
CA ASP A 162 26.27 -3.69 -9.77
C ASP A 162 25.11 -2.69 -9.98
N ALA A 163 24.79 -1.93 -8.93
CA ALA A 163 23.79 -0.87 -9.01
C ALA A 163 24.19 0.21 -10.02
N GLN A 164 23.21 0.79 -10.71
CA GLN A 164 23.40 1.82 -11.73
C GLN A 164 22.58 3.08 -11.40
N ILE A 165 23.07 4.23 -11.84
CA ILE A 165 22.48 5.55 -11.51
C ILE A 165 21.82 6.14 -12.74
N LEU A 166 20.58 6.61 -12.58
CA LEU A 166 19.89 7.49 -13.52
C LEU A 166 19.81 8.90 -12.92
N ARG A 167 20.42 9.88 -13.59
CA ARG A 167 20.49 11.27 -13.13
C ARG A 167 19.58 12.16 -13.95
N PHE A 168 18.78 12.98 -13.28
CA PHE A 168 18.02 14.07 -13.87
C PHE A 168 18.59 15.41 -13.40
N THR A 169 18.91 16.30 -14.33
CA THR A 169 19.42 17.63 -14.03
C THR A 169 18.55 18.71 -14.68
N TYR A 170 18.11 19.67 -13.87
CA TYR A 170 17.45 20.89 -14.32
C TYR A 170 18.34 22.09 -13.99
N GLN A 171 18.64 22.89 -15.02
CA GLN A 171 19.33 24.16 -14.89
C GLN A 171 18.35 25.26 -15.29
N HIS A 172 18.08 26.21 -14.40
CA HIS A 172 17.21 27.33 -14.73
C HIS A 172 17.86 28.18 -15.82
N PRO A 173 17.11 28.60 -16.87
CA PRO A 173 17.71 29.28 -18.02
C PRO A 173 18.28 30.66 -17.69
N THR A 174 17.69 31.36 -16.71
CA THR A 174 18.03 32.76 -16.40
C THR A 174 18.58 32.99 -14.99
N SER A 175 18.62 31.96 -14.14
CA SER A 175 19.05 32.10 -12.74
C SER A 175 20.14 31.07 -12.42
N ALA A 176 20.84 31.28 -11.31
CA ALA A 176 21.85 30.33 -10.82
C ALA A 176 21.23 29.04 -10.24
N PHE A 177 19.91 28.90 -10.26
CA PHE A 177 19.22 27.73 -9.71
C PHE A 177 19.53 26.48 -10.53
N ARG A 178 19.97 25.43 -9.84
CA ARG A 178 20.18 24.09 -10.41
C ARG A 178 19.66 23.05 -9.46
N PHE A 179 18.89 22.10 -10.00
CA PHE A 179 18.36 20.94 -9.29
C PHE A 179 18.87 19.67 -9.93
N GLU A 180 19.38 18.76 -9.13
CA GLU A 180 19.87 17.45 -9.56
C GLU A 180 19.25 16.38 -8.67
N THR A 181 18.77 15.30 -9.29
CA THR A 181 18.28 14.11 -8.58
C THR A 181 18.84 12.86 -9.26
N GLU A 182 19.37 11.96 -8.46
CA GLU A 182 19.99 10.71 -8.85
C GLU A 182 19.20 9.56 -8.25
N TYR A 183 18.78 8.62 -9.09
CA TYR A 183 18.13 7.38 -8.70
C TYR A 183 19.11 6.23 -8.90
N GLU A 184 19.51 5.59 -7.81
CA GLU A 184 20.37 4.41 -7.80
C GLU A 184 19.50 3.15 -7.75
N PHE A 185 19.59 2.35 -8.81
CA PHE A 185 18.82 1.13 -9.02
C PHE A 185 19.70 -0.10 -8.83
N SER A 186 19.22 -1.04 -8.02
CA SER A 186 19.78 -2.39 -7.89
C SER A 186 18.96 -3.38 -8.72
N PRO A 187 19.56 -4.37 -9.42
CA PRO A 187 18.82 -5.37 -10.17
C PRO A 187 17.97 -6.30 -9.29
N ASP A 188 18.41 -6.51 -8.05
CA ASP A 188 17.86 -7.53 -7.14
C ASP A 188 17.08 -6.95 -5.96
N GLU A 189 16.84 -5.62 -5.93
CA GLU A 189 16.13 -4.93 -4.85
C GLU A 189 15.02 -4.03 -5.41
N TYR A 190 13.87 -3.98 -4.73
CA TYR A 190 12.78 -3.02 -5.00
C TYR A 190 13.02 -1.65 -4.36
N THR A 191 14.11 -1.49 -3.60
CA THR A 191 14.51 -0.22 -2.99
C THR A 191 15.38 0.58 -3.95
N ILE A 192 15.01 1.84 -4.16
CA ILE A 192 15.74 2.80 -4.98
C ILE A 192 16.33 3.84 -4.03
N ARG A 193 17.65 4.05 -4.07
CA ARG A 193 18.26 5.14 -3.29
C ARG A 193 18.17 6.42 -4.11
N VAL A 194 17.72 7.49 -3.49
CA VAL A 194 17.61 8.80 -4.14
C VAL A 194 18.51 9.78 -3.43
N ARG A 195 19.35 10.46 -4.20
CA ARG A 195 20.21 11.54 -3.74
C ARG A 195 19.97 12.75 -4.64
N GLY A 196 20.08 13.94 -4.10
CA GLY A 196 19.95 15.12 -4.93
C GLY A 196 20.49 16.37 -4.31
N ARG A 197 20.53 17.42 -5.12
CA ARG A 197 21.02 18.73 -4.71
C ARG A 197 20.23 19.85 -5.37
N ALA A 198 19.68 20.73 -4.54
CA ALA A 198 19.05 21.99 -4.93
C ALA A 198 19.98 23.15 -4.58
N SER A 199 20.63 23.73 -5.60
CA SER A 199 21.58 24.83 -5.43
C SER A 199 21.01 26.16 -5.95
N GLY A 200 21.41 27.27 -5.34
CA GLY A 200 20.92 28.61 -5.70
C GLY A 200 19.66 29.07 -4.98
N LEU A 201 19.20 28.33 -3.94
CA LEU A 201 18.10 28.70 -3.06
C LEU A 201 18.57 28.73 -1.60
N ASP A 202 18.01 29.63 -0.77
CA ASP A 202 18.25 29.63 0.68
C ASP A 202 17.25 28.72 1.39
N ARG A 203 17.74 27.63 1.98
CA ARG A 203 16.99 26.68 2.83
C ARG A 203 15.61 26.26 2.26
N PRO A 204 15.56 25.69 1.05
CA PRO A 204 14.30 25.21 0.50
C PRO A 204 13.77 24.01 1.30
N GLN A 205 12.44 23.85 1.33
CA GLN A 205 11.81 22.58 1.68
C GLN A 205 11.48 21.83 0.40
N LEU A 206 11.80 20.54 0.33
CA LEU A 206 11.46 19.70 -0.81
C LEU A 206 10.14 18.99 -0.51
N LEU A 207 9.25 19.03 -1.49
CA LEU A 207 8.02 18.25 -1.53
C LEU A 207 8.15 17.23 -2.66
N THR A 208 8.03 15.96 -2.33
CA THR A 208 8.05 14.85 -3.28
C THR A 208 6.68 14.21 -3.35
N ASP A 209 6.03 14.31 -4.50
CA ASP A 209 4.71 13.74 -4.75
C ASP A 209 4.79 12.21 -4.94
N LEU A 210 4.11 11.44 -4.10
CA LEU A 210 4.00 9.98 -4.23
C LEU A 210 2.82 9.57 -5.12
N GLY A 211 2.12 10.52 -5.74
CA GLY A 211 1.06 10.28 -6.71
C GLY A 211 -0.29 9.87 -6.11
N ASP A 212 -1.19 9.46 -6.99
CA ASP A 212 -2.63 9.28 -6.78
C ASP A 212 -3.01 7.87 -6.29
N GLY A 213 -2.36 7.39 -5.23
CA GLY A 213 -2.58 6.03 -4.72
C GLY A 213 -1.85 4.97 -5.54
N LEU A 214 -2.41 3.77 -5.67
CA LEU A 214 -1.84 2.68 -6.47
C LEU A 214 -2.89 2.14 -7.44
N ALA A 215 -2.44 1.55 -8.55
CA ALA A 215 -3.33 0.84 -9.47
C ALA A 215 -4.05 -0.33 -8.78
N PHE A 216 -5.25 -0.64 -9.27
CA PHE A 216 -5.99 -1.82 -8.83
C PHE A 216 -5.54 -3.04 -9.62
N ALA A 217 -5.29 -4.13 -8.90
CA ALA A 217 -4.82 -5.39 -9.45
C ALA A 217 -5.80 -6.54 -9.19
N GLU A 218 -6.77 -6.40 -8.29
CA GLU A 218 -7.70 -7.48 -7.96
C GLU A 218 -8.93 -7.50 -8.87
N ALA A 219 -9.52 -8.69 -9.02
CA ALA A 219 -10.77 -8.87 -9.75
C ALA A 219 -11.96 -8.12 -9.12
N ASP A 220 -11.91 -7.87 -7.80
CA ASP A 220 -12.87 -7.04 -7.08
C ASP A 220 -12.22 -5.71 -6.68
N SER A 221 -12.17 -4.77 -7.63
CA SER A 221 -11.55 -3.46 -7.41
C SER A 221 -12.27 -2.63 -6.35
N ALA A 222 -13.56 -2.87 -6.10
CA ALA A 222 -14.31 -2.16 -5.06
C ALA A 222 -13.89 -2.60 -3.65
N MET A 223 -13.52 -3.87 -3.47
CA MET A 223 -12.90 -4.32 -2.22
C MET A 223 -11.51 -3.73 -2.07
N GLU A 224 -10.70 -3.76 -3.13
CA GLU A 224 -9.33 -3.23 -3.11
C GLU A 224 -9.30 -1.73 -2.78
N ALA A 225 -10.25 -0.95 -3.30
CA ALA A 225 -10.42 0.47 -2.96
C ALA A 225 -10.66 0.72 -1.46
N ARG A 226 -11.40 -0.17 -0.80
CA ARG A 226 -11.65 -0.09 0.65
C ARG A 226 -10.46 -0.48 1.49
N GLU A 227 -9.65 -1.40 0.96
CA GLU A 227 -8.43 -1.84 1.62
C GLU A 227 -7.32 -0.82 1.41
N MET A 228 -7.28 -0.05 0.32
CA MET A 228 -6.28 0.99 0.06
C MET A 228 -6.19 2.02 1.19
N GLY A 229 -4.98 2.52 1.42
CA GLY A 229 -4.75 3.57 2.41
C GLY A 229 -3.33 4.10 2.35
N TYR A 230 -3.08 5.09 3.21
CA TYR A 230 -1.74 5.58 3.48
C TYR A 230 -1.34 5.20 4.92
N VAL A 231 -0.04 4.98 5.09
CA VAL A 231 0.56 4.55 6.36
C VAL A 231 1.80 5.39 6.58
N TYR A 232 2.08 5.75 7.83
CA TYR A 232 3.31 6.44 8.19
C TYR A 232 3.87 5.93 9.50
N ASN A 233 5.16 6.15 9.72
CA ASN A 233 5.82 5.83 10.98
C ASN A 233 6.41 7.09 11.60
N HIS A 234 5.72 7.62 12.61
CA HIS A 234 6.19 8.77 13.38
C HIS A 234 7.21 8.33 14.43
N VAL A 235 8.29 9.09 14.59
CA VAL A 235 9.42 8.72 15.46
C VAL A 235 8.99 8.46 16.92
N GLN A 236 7.96 9.16 17.40
CA GLN A 236 7.47 9.03 18.78
C GLN A 236 6.17 8.25 18.92
N GLU A 237 5.29 8.34 17.92
CA GLU A 237 3.93 7.78 17.99
C GLU A 237 3.85 6.39 17.37
N GLY A 238 4.86 6.02 16.57
CA GLY A 238 4.92 4.75 15.88
C GLY A 238 4.12 4.77 14.59
N ILE A 239 3.64 3.58 14.20
CA ILE A 239 2.97 3.36 12.92
C ILE A 239 1.48 3.63 13.07
N ASP A 240 0.96 4.51 12.22
CA ASP A 240 -0.47 4.78 12.06
C ASP A 240 -0.88 4.57 10.60
N GLU A 241 -2.15 4.17 10.41
CA GLU A 241 -2.72 3.80 9.12
C GLU A 241 -4.11 4.43 8.98
N THR A 242 -4.33 5.07 7.84
CA THR A 242 -5.65 5.57 7.45
C THR A 242 -6.05 5.01 6.09
N LEU A 243 -7.20 4.33 6.07
CA LEU A 243 -7.81 3.81 4.85
C LEU A 243 -8.37 4.95 4.00
N THR A 244 -8.30 4.81 2.69
CA THR A 244 -8.88 5.73 1.70
C THR A 244 -10.35 6.03 1.99
N SER A 245 -11.13 5.03 2.38
CA SER A 245 -12.56 5.20 2.73
C SER A 245 -12.84 6.13 3.93
N LYS A 246 -11.83 6.45 4.73
CA LYS A 246 -11.92 7.31 5.92
C LYS A 246 -10.97 8.50 5.84
N ALA A 247 -10.22 8.64 4.75
CA ALA A 247 -9.24 9.69 4.62
C ALA A 247 -9.94 11.02 4.33
N GLU A 248 -9.40 12.08 4.91
CA GLU A 248 -9.79 13.46 4.68
C GLU A 248 -8.51 14.24 4.34
N ARG A 249 -8.67 15.45 3.78
CA ARG A 249 -7.52 16.32 3.54
C ARG A 249 -6.87 16.67 4.86
N MET A 250 -5.61 16.30 5.04
CA MET A 250 -4.89 16.54 6.28
C MET A 250 -3.40 16.66 6.07
N ILE A 251 -2.76 17.29 7.06
CA ILE A 251 -1.31 17.36 7.17
C ILE A 251 -0.92 16.44 8.33
N VAL A 252 -0.12 15.44 8.03
CA VAL A 252 0.55 14.61 9.04
C VAL A 252 1.84 15.32 9.41
N GLU A 253 1.95 15.76 10.66
CA GLU A 253 3.15 16.41 11.16
C GLU A 253 4.25 15.37 11.43
N GLY A 254 5.48 15.67 11.02
CA GLY A 254 6.66 14.88 11.34
C GLY A 254 7.23 15.17 12.74
N PRO A 255 8.37 14.56 13.10
CA PRO A 255 9.27 13.82 12.22
C PRO A 255 8.79 12.38 11.92
N LEU A 256 8.81 12.01 10.64
CA LEU A 256 8.48 10.65 10.18
C LEU A 256 9.74 9.91 9.72
N LEU A 257 9.83 8.63 10.06
CA LEU A 257 10.82 7.71 9.50
C LEU A 257 10.48 7.41 8.05
N TRP A 258 9.21 7.14 7.76
CA TRP A 258 8.73 6.85 6.43
C TRP A 258 7.23 7.14 6.30
N GLY A 259 6.79 7.32 5.06
CA GLY A 259 5.38 7.40 4.65
C GLY A 259 5.14 6.55 3.43
N ALA A 260 3.96 5.96 3.29
CA ALA A 260 3.65 5.01 2.24
C ALA A 260 2.19 5.07 1.79
N LEU A 261 1.98 4.84 0.50
CA LEU A 261 0.72 4.42 -0.10
C LEU A 261 0.73 2.90 -0.21
N ARG A 262 -0.37 2.23 0.13
CA ARG A 262 -0.45 0.77 0.02
C ARG A 262 -1.83 0.27 -0.39
N ASN A 263 -1.86 -0.84 -1.08
CA ASN A 263 -3.03 -1.70 -1.22
C ASN A 263 -2.79 -3.00 -0.44
N LYS A 264 -3.53 -4.05 -0.77
CA LYS A 264 -3.46 -5.35 -0.10
C LYS A 264 -2.12 -6.09 -0.27
N PHE A 265 -1.44 -5.87 -1.39
CA PHE A 265 -0.28 -6.68 -1.79
C PHE A 265 0.96 -5.88 -2.14
N PHE A 266 0.84 -4.58 -2.41
CA PHE A 266 1.92 -3.71 -2.85
C PHE A 266 1.93 -2.41 -2.05
N LEU A 267 3.10 -1.80 -2.00
CA LEU A 267 3.28 -0.48 -1.41
C LEU A 267 4.25 0.39 -2.24
N LEU A 268 4.00 1.69 -2.20
CA LEU A 268 4.94 2.76 -2.54
C LEU A 268 5.29 3.50 -1.26
N ALA A 269 6.54 3.43 -0.81
CA ALA A 269 7.01 4.15 0.36
C ALA A 269 8.16 5.10 0.03
N ILE A 270 8.20 6.20 0.76
CA ILE A 270 9.37 7.07 0.90
C ILE A 270 9.88 6.96 2.33
N LEU A 271 11.18 6.72 2.46
CA LEU A 271 11.88 6.59 3.73
C LEU A 271 12.94 7.67 3.81
N ALA A 272 13.02 8.36 4.94
CA ALA A 272 14.07 9.35 5.16
C ALA A 272 15.48 8.73 5.05
N GLY A 273 16.46 9.53 4.63
CA GLY A 273 17.87 9.16 4.59
C GLY A 273 18.27 8.04 3.62
N GLU A 274 19.59 7.86 3.47
CA GLU A 274 20.19 6.85 2.57
C GLU A 274 20.24 5.44 3.18
N SER A 275 20.15 5.35 4.49
CA SER A 275 20.28 4.09 5.23
C SER A 275 19.48 4.15 6.54
N ASN A 276 19.43 3.03 7.24
CA ASN A 276 18.78 2.95 8.55
C ASN A 276 19.61 3.59 9.67
N GLU A 277 20.85 3.97 9.39
CA GLU A 277 21.74 4.55 10.39
C GLU A 277 21.42 6.03 10.58
N THR A 278 20.97 6.39 11.80
CA THR A 278 20.53 7.73 12.24
C THR A 278 21.64 8.79 12.25
N THR A 279 22.80 8.52 11.64
CA THR A 279 24.04 9.30 11.81
C THR A 279 24.46 10.13 10.59
N THR A 280 23.75 10.02 9.47
CA THR A 280 24.08 10.81 8.27
C THR A 280 23.02 11.88 8.06
N GLU A 281 23.44 13.05 7.58
CA GLU A 281 22.76 14.35 7.53
C GLU A 281 21.38 14.40 6.79
N GLY A 282 20.80 13.23 6.44
CA GLY A 282 19.55 13.07 5.67
C GLY A 282 18.23 13.16 6.44
N GLY A 283 18.24 13.60 7.70
CA GLY A 283 17.03 14.01 8.44
C GLY A 283 15.94 12.95 8.61
N TYR A 284 14.80 13.39 9.15
CA TYR A 284 13.51 12.70 9.09
C TYR A 284 12.65 13.39 8.03
N LEU A 285 11.59 12.73 7.54
CA LEU A 285 10.58 13.46 6.76
C LEU A 285 9.90 14.48 7.68
N GLY A 286 9.69 15.68 7.17
CA GLY A 286 9.03 16.78 7.88
C GLY A 286 7.52 16.55 8.06
N GLY A 287 6.91 15.70 7.23
CA GLY A 287 5.50 15.36 7.31
C GLY A 287 4.96 14.80 6.00
N LEU A 288 3.66 14.50 5.96
CA LEU A 288 2.92 14.16 4.74
C LEU A 288 1.78 15.14 4.54
N LEU A 289 1.56 15.55 3.30
CA LEU A 289 0.33 16.20 2.86
C LEU A 289 -0.53 15.14 2.18
N VAL A 290 -1.76 14.98 2.67
CA VAL A 290 -2.74 14.06 2.12
C VAL A 290 -3.87 14.88 1.52
N GLU A 291 -4.10 14.72 0.22
CA GLU A 291 -5.11 15.46 -0.54
C GLU A 291 -6.01 14.49 -1.31
N GLU A 292 -7.23 14.92 -1.62
CA GLU A 292 -8.10 14.13 -2.50
C GLU A 292 -7.48 14.07 -3.90
N SER A 293 -7.45 12.88 -4.49
CA SER A 293 -7.00 12.71 -5.87
C SER A 293 -8.07 13.17 -6.86
N HIS A 294 -7.64 13.56 -8.07
CA HIS A 294 -8.57 13.70 -9.21
C HIS A 294 -9.09 12.35 -9.70
N LEU A 295 -8.39 11.25 -9.37
CA LEU A 295 -8.83 9.89 -9.65
C LEU A 295 -9.83 9.43 -8.58
N PRO A 296 -10.87 8.67 -8.97
CA PRO A 296 -11.87 8.20 -8.02
C PRO A 296 -11.27 7.23 -7.00
N GLU A 297 -11.78 7.28 -5.77
CA GLU A 297 -11.42 6.37 -4.67
C GLU A 297 -9.90 6.31 -4.39
N ARG A 298 -9.23 7.46 -4.49
CA ARG A 298 -7.78 7.64 -4.30
C ARG A 298 -7.46 8.92 -3.53
N PHE A 299 -6.30 8.93 -2.89
CA PHE A 299 -5.71 10.13 -2.30
C PHE A 299 -4.32 10.33 -2.88
N GLN A 300 -3.98 11.61 -3.04
CA GLN A 300 -2.63 12.02 -3.33
C GLN A 300 -1.86 12.19 -2.03
N VAL A 301 -0.64 11.66 -1.98
CA VAL A 301 0.25 11.81 -0.82
C VAL A 301 1.53 12.49 -1.26
N THR A 302 1.87 13.62 -0.64
CA THR A 302 3.13 14.33 -0.87
C THR A 302 3.96 14.30 0.41
N ALA A 303 5.21 13.86 0.32
CA ALA A 303 6.13 13.87 1.44
C ALA A 303 6.92 15.18 1.48
N ALA A 304 7.00 15.79 2.66
CA ALA A 304 7.83 16.96 2.91
C ALA A 304 9.16 16.54 3.54
N GLN A 305 10.26 17.12 3.07
CA GLN A 305 11.58 16.93 3.65
C GLN A 305 12.37 18.23 3.68
N VAL A 306 13.22 18.36 4.71
CA VAL A 306 14.12 19.50 4.82
C VAL A 306 15.35 19.22 3.97
N VAL A 307 15.75 20.20 3.15
CA VAL A 307 17.00 20.14 2.41
C VAL A 307 18.14 20.62 3.31
N GLY A 308 19.28 19.93 3.24
CA GLY A 308 20.49 20.26 3.98
C GLY A 308 20.98 21.68 3.70
N ALA A 309 21.87 22.19 4.56
CA ALA A 309 22.39 23.56 4.45
C ALA A 309 23.12 23.82 3.12
N GLU A 310 23.67 22.76 2.51
CA GLU A 310 24.35 22.80 1.23
C GLU A 310 23.42 22.58 0.02
N GLY A 311 22.12 22.39 0.26
CA GLY A 311 21.14 22.05 -0.76
C GLY A 311 21.01 20.55 -1.02
N ASP A 312 21.74 19.71 -0.30
CA ASP A 312 21.72 18.25 -0.43
C ASP A 312 20.49 17.62 0.24
N PHE A 313 20.00 16.55 -0.34
CA PHE A 313 18.96 15.72 0.26
C PHE A 313 19.14 14.27 -0.18
N ALA A 314 18.65 13.35 0.65
CA ALA A 314 18.65 11.95 0.32
C ALA A 314 17.51 11.20 1.02
N TYR A 315 16.95 10.23 0.32
CA TYR A 315 15.88 9.36 0.81
C TYR A 315 15.92 8.03 0.06
N ARG A 316 15.16 7.06 0.53
CA ARG A 316 14.93 5.79 -0.17
C ARG A 316 13.49 5.73 -0.62
N LEU A 317 13.28 5.22 -1.83
CA LEU A 317 11.96 4.80 -2.30
C LEU A 317 11.89 3.29 -2.22
N PHE A 318 10.73 2.77 -1.86
CA PHE A 318 10.41 1.35 -2.02
C PHE A 318 9.15 1.24 -2.85
N LEU A 319 9.22 0.46 -3.92
CA LEU A 319 8.09 0.24 -4.82
C LEU A 319 8.02 -1.24 -5.15
N GLY A 320 7.13 -1.98 -4.48
CA GLY A 320 7.13 -3.43 -4.57
C GLY A 320 6.14 -4.14 -3.65
N PRO A 321 6.25 -5.48 -3.54
CA PRO A 321 5.30 -6.29 -2.78
C PRO A 321 5.43 -6.08 -1.27
N GLN A 322 4.32 -6.26 -0.55
CA GLN A 322 4.25 -6.29 0.91
C GLN A 322 4.81 -7.62 1.48
N ASP A 323 6.04 -7.99 1.10
CA ASP A 323 6.71 -9.19 1.61
C ASP A 323 7.44 -8.91 2.93
N PHE A 324 7.26 -9.82 3.90
CA PHE A 324 7.80 -9.64 5.24
C PHE A 324 9.34 -9.65 5.26
N GLU A 325 10.00 -10.52 4.50
CA GLU A 325 11.45 -10.64 4.51
C GLU A 325 12.09 -9.43 3.83
N ILE A 326 11.53 -9.00 2.69
CA ILE A 326 11.97 -7.79 1.98
C ILE A 326 11.82 -6.56 2.87
N LEU A 327 10.64 -6.34 3.45
CA LEU A 327 10.39 -5.18 4.30
C LEU A 327 11.21 -5.18 5.60
N SER A 328 11.46 -6.36 6.18
CA SER A 328 12.30 -6.48 7.37
C SER A 328 13.75 -6.10 7.09
N ALA A 329 14.27 -6.41 5.89
CA ALA A 329 15.62 -6.05 5.48
C ALA A 329 15.79 -4.54 5.28
N ILE A 330 14.72 -3.84 4.87
CA ILE A 330 14.73 -2.38 4.70
C ILE A 330 14.88 -1.66 6.03
N GLY A 331 14.35 -2.20 7.13
CA GLY A 331 14.45 -1.64 8.48
C GLY A 331 13.29 -0.71 8.87
N TRP A 332 13.46 0.03 9.98
CA TRP A 332 12.49 1.00 10.52
C TRP A 332 11.07 0.47 10.69
N ASP A 333 10.97 -0.80 11.07
CA ASP A 333 9.70 -1.48 11.31
C ASP A 333 8.76 -1.52 10.09
N MET A 334 9.30 -1.40 8.87
CA MET A 334 8.56 -1.50 7.60
C MET A 334 7.77 -2.82 7.48
N GLN A 335 8.25 -3.90 8.09
CA GLN A 335 7.54 -5.18 8.14
C GLN A 335 6.20 -5.12 8.90
N ASN A 336 5.93 -4.02 9.61
CA ASN A 336 4.67 -3.76 10.30
C ASN A 336 3.85 -2.65 9.59
N VAL A 337 4.10 -2.38 8.30
CA VAL A 337 3.32 -1.43 7.46
C VAL A 337 1.82 -1.71 7.51
N ASN A 338 1.42 -2.97 7.65
CA ASN A 338 0.06 -3.34 8.01
C ASN A 338 0.08 -3.74 9.50
N PRO A 339 -0.31 -2.86 10.44
CA PRO A 339 -0.30 -3.20 11.85
C PRO A 339 -1.36 -4.28 12.14
N TYR A 340 -0.96 -5.54 12.08
CA TYR A 340 -1.84 -6.67 12.40
C TYR A 340 -2.13 -6.72 13.90
N GLY A 341 -3.38 -6.42 14.28
CA GLY A 341 -3.89 -6.58 15.64
C GLY A 341 -3.23 -5.65 16.67
N TRP A 342 -3.56 -5.83 17.95
CA TRP A 342 -2.91 -5.03 19.01
C TRP A 342 -1.45 -5.46 19.16
N SER A 343 -0.53 -4.49 19.25
CA SER A 343 0.94 -4.70 19.25
C SER A 343 1.42 -5.84 20.19
N PHE A 344 0.79 -6.03 21.36
CA PHE A 344 1.13 -7.12 22.28
C PHE A 344 0.84 -8.53 21.72
N PHE A 345 -0.19 -8.70 20.89
CA PHE A 345 -0.49 -9.98 20.25
C PHE A 345 0.59 -10.37 19.25
N GLN A 346 1.24 -9.40 18.58
CA GLN A 346 2.29 -9.68 17.61
C GLN A 346 3.49 -10.39 18.23
N VAL A 347 3.84 -10.09 19.48
CA VAL A 347 4.93 -10.78 20.21
C VAL A 347 4.63 -12.28 20.38
N ILE A 348 3.37 -12.63 20.59
CA ILE A 348 2.91 -14.02 20.74
C ILE A 348 2.72 -14.67 19.35
N LEU A 349 2.21 -13.91 18.38
CA LEU A 349 1.87 -14.42 17.04
C LEU A 349 3.12 -14.65 16.19
N LYS A 350 4.10 -13.73 16.19
CA LYS A 350 5.32 -13.81 15.36
C LYS A 350 6.04 -15.17 15.45
N PRO A 351 6.34 -15.73 16.64
CA PRO A 351 6.98 -17.04 16.71
C PRO A 351 6.08 -18.16 16.18
N PHE A 352 4.77 -18.09 16.41
CA PHE A 352 3.80 -19.09 15.94
C PHE A 352 3.63 -19.06 14.43
N VAL A 353 3.43 -17.89 13.83
CA VAL A 353 3.31 -17.68 12.39
C VAL A 353 4.61 -18.09 11.71
N SER A 354 5.78 -17.65 12.22
CA SER A 354 7.08 -18.04 11.66
C SER A 354 7.27 -19.56 11.66
N LEU A 355 6.86 -20.25 12.73
CA LEU A 355 6.93 -21.71 12.79
C LEU A 355 6.02 -22.36 11.74
N ILE A 356 4.78 -21.89 11.61
CA ILE A 356 3.82 -22.40 10.62
C ILE A 356 4.33 -22.17 9.20
N THR A 357 4.72 -20.94 8.86
CA THR A 357 5.21 -20.61 7.52
C THR A 357 6.44 -21.43 7.16
N LYS A 358 7.38 -21.64 8.09
CA LYS A 358 8.53 -22.54 7.89
C LYS A 358 8.11 -23.98 7.60
N ILE A 359 7.12 -24.50 8.32
CA ILE A 359 6.58 -25.84 8.07
C ILE A 359 5.94 -25.90 6.68
N LEU A 360 5.12 -24.91 6.31
CA LEU A 360 4.45 -24.87 5.02
C LEU A 360 5.44 -24.82 3.85
N ILE A 361 6.43 -23.92 3.93
CA ILE A 361 7.50 -23.80 2.92
C ILE A 361 8.31 -25.10 2.87
N TRP A 362 8.66 -25.69 4.01
CA TRP A 362 9.38 -26.97 4.03
C TRP A 362 8.60 -28.10 3.37
N VAL A 363 7.29 -28.21 3.65
CA VAL A 363 6.41 -29.19 3.00
C VAL A 363 6.31 -28.94 1.50
N HIS A 364 6.15 -27.69 1.07
CA HIS A 364 6.11 -27.30 -0.34
C HIS A 364 7.40 -27.71 -1.06
N SER A 365 8.54 -27.25 -0.55
CA SER A 365 9.85 -27.45 -1.18
C SER A 365 10.33 -28.90 -1.14
N ASN A 366 10.06 -29.64 -0.05
CA ASN A 366 10.51 -31.03 0.09
C ASN A 366 9.58 -32.03 -0.61
N LEU A 367 8.27 -31.77 -0.69
CA LEU A 367 7.30 -32.68 -1.32
C LEU A 367 6.94 -32.26 -2.75
N ASN A 368 7.38 -31.08 -3.20
CA ASN A 368 7.07 -30.49 -4.51
C ASN A 368 5.55 -30.45 -4.81
N LEU A 369 4.76 -30.19 -3.76
CA LEU A 369 3.30 -30.16 -3.80
C LEU A 369 2.82 -28.72 -3.94
N GLY A 370 1.88 -28.45 -4.84
CA GLY A 370 1.28 -27.10 -4.94
C GLY A 370 0.66 -26.65 -3.60
N TYR A 371 0.65 -25.34 -3.34
CA TYR A 371 0.23 -24.75 -2.06
C TYR A 371 -1.14 -25.23 -1.55
N GLY A 372 -2.10 -25.52 -2.43
CA GLY A 372 -3.39 -26.10 -2.03
C GLY A 372 -3.27 -27.45 -1.32
N TRP A 373 -2.38 -28.34 -1.78
CA TRP A 373 -2.14 -29.63 -1.11
C TRP A 373 -1.37 -29.46 0.20
N VAL A 374 -0.46 -28.49 0.25
CA VAL A 374 0.25 -28.13 1.48
C VAL A 374 -0.73 -27.71 2.56
N LEU A 375 -1.74 -26.90 2.22
CA LEU A 375 -2.79 -26.48 3.16
C LEU A 375 -3.67 -27.65 3.62
N ILE A 376 -4.04 -28.58 2.72
CA ILE A 376 -4.80 -29.78 3.10
C ILE A 376 -3.98 -30.64 4.09
N LEU A 377 -2.71 -30.89 3.78
CA LEU A 377 -1.81 -31.66 4.65
C LEU A 377 -1.61 -30.97 6.00
N PHE A 378 -1.42 -29.65 6.00
CA PHE A 378 -1.31 -28.86 7.22
C PHE A 378 -2.58 -28.98 8.07
N GLY A 379 -3.78 -28.84 7.48
CA GLY A 379 -5.05 -28.98 8.18
C GLY A 379 -5.25 -30.38 8.81
N VAL A 380 -4.89 -31.45 8.08
CA VAL A 380 -4.92 -32.81 8.61
C VAL A 380 -3.90 -32.99 9.74
N GLY A 381 -2.67 -32.50 9.56
CA GLY A 381 -1.63 -32.53 10.58
C GLY A 381 -2.03 -31.81 11.86
N MET A 382 -2.61 -30.60 11.73
CA MET A 382 -3.14 -29.83 12.85
C MET A 382 -4.25 -30.57 13.60
N ARG A 383 -5.17 -31.25 12.89
CA ARG A 383 -6.17 -32.10 13.54
C ARG A 383 -5.55 -33.22 14.36
N ILE A 384 -4.48 -33.85 13.86
CA ILE A 384 -3.77 -34.94 14.58
C ILE A 384 -3.09 -34.39 15.83
N VAL A 385 -2.36 -33.27 15.70
CA VAL A 385 -1.66 -32.63 16.83
C VAL A 385 -2.64 -32.16 17.91
N LEU A 386 -3.78 -31.60 17.51
CA LEU A 386 -4.80 -31.09 18.44
C LEU A 386 -5.77 -32.18 18.95
N PHE A 387 -5.74 -33.39 18.38
CA PHE A 387 -6.62 -34.49 18.80
C PHE A 387 -6.62 -34.77 20.32
N PRO A 388 -5.47 -34.93 21.01
CA PRO A 388 -5.47 -35.18 22.45
C PRO A 388 -6.00 -34.00 23.27
N LEU A 389 -5.77 -32.77 22.79
CA LEU A 389 -6.29 -31.56 23.42
C LEU A 389 -7.82 -31.50 23.28
N ASN A 390 -8.33 -31.73 22.07
CA ASN A 390 -9.76 -31.78 21.78
C ASN A 390 -10.48 -32.87 22.58
N GLN A 391 -9.88 -34.05 22.72
CA GLN A 391 -10.38 -35.12 23.59
C GLN A 391 -10.51 -34.67 25.06
N LYS A 392 -9.48 -34.00 25.60
CA LYS A 392 -9.52 -33.46 26.97
C LYS A 392 -10.60 -32.37 27.12
N ALA A 393 -10.71 -31.48 26.15
CA ALA A 393 -11.72 -30.43 26.13
C ALA A 393 -13.14 -31.02 26.10
N MET A 394 -13.40 -32.00 25.23
CA MET A 394 -14.69 -32.70 25.13
C MET A 394 -15.03 -33.44 26.43
N LYS A 395 -14.06 -34.11 27.06
CA LYS A 395 -14.26 -34.74 28.38
C LYS A 395 -14.60 -33.72 29.46
N SER A 396 -14.00 -32.53 29.43
CA SER A 396 -14.33 -31.44 30.36
C SER A 396 -15.74 -30.90 30.12
N GLN A 397 -16.14 -30.69 28.87
CA GLN A 397 -17.48 -30.25 28.52
C GLN A 397 -18.55 -31.25 28.96
N LEU A 398 -18.36 -32.55 28.72
CA LEU A 398 -19.30 -33.59 29.16
C LEU A 398 -19.48 -33.61 30.69
N LYS A 399 -18.40 -33.39 31.45
CA LYS A 399 -18.50 -33.26 32.91
C LYS A 399 -19.32 -32.03 33.32
N ASN A 400 -19.10 -30.89 32.67
CA ASN A 400 -19.87 -29.68 32.96
C ASN A 400 -21.36 -29.87 32.61
N MET A 401 -21.68 -30.52 31.49
CA MET A 401 -23.07 -30.86 31.13
C MET A 401 -23.72 -31.80 32.16
N ALA A 402 -22.99 -32.75 32.73
CA ALA A 402 -23.49 -33.62 33.78
C ALA A 402 -23.72 -32.89 35.12
N VAL A 403 -22.99 -31.80 35.38
CA VAL A 403 -23.12 -30.98 36.59
C VAL A 403 -24.26 -29.96 36.48
N GLN A 404 -24.58 -29.46 35.28
CA GLN A 404 -25.68 -28.52 35.05
C GLN A 404 -27.06 -28.93 35.63
N PRO A 405 -27.56 -30.18 35.47
CA PRO A 405 -28.84 -30.58 36.04
C PRO A 405 -28.82 -30.62 37.57
N LEU A 406 -27.71 -31.05 38.18
CA LEU A 406 -27.54 -31.04 39.64
C LEU A 406 -27.49 -29.61 40.18
N MET A 407 -26.86 -28.69 39.43
CA MET A 407 -26.86 -27.26 39.75
C MET A 407 -28.28 -26.67 39.72
N LYS A 408 -29.10 -27.06 38.72
CA LYS A 408 -30.51 -26.66 38.63
C LYS A 408 -31.34 -27.22 39.77
N GLU A 409 -31.15 -28.48 40.15
CA GLU A 409 -31.86 -29.09 41.28
C GLU A 409 -31.50 -28.41 42.61
N ILE A 410 -30.23 -28.03 42.81
CA ILE A 410 -29.80 -27.25 43.97
C ILE A 410 -30.40 -25.84 43.93
N GLN A 411 -30.39 -25.15 42.79
CA GLN A 411 -31.01 -23.84 42.62
C GLN A 411 -32.54 -23.86 42.86
N GLU A 412 -33.22 -24.94 42.47
CA GLU A 412 -34.65 -25.13 42.75
C GLU A 412 -34.91 -25.42 44.23
N LYS A 413 -34.03 -26.17 44.88
CA LYS A 413 -34.14 -26.54 46.30
C LYS A 413 -33.78 -25.41 47.26
N TYR A 414 -32.87 -24.51 46.87
CA TYR A 414 -32.38 -23.38 47.67
C TYR A 414 -32.78 -22.02 47.09
N LYS A 415 -33.91 -21.97 46.36
CA LYS A 415 -34.39 -20.78 45.65
C LYS A 415 -34.55 -19.53 46.53
N ASP A 416 -34.77 -19.72 47.83
CA ASP A 416 -34.97 -18.66 48.82
C ASP A 416 -33.71 -18.36 49.69
N ASN A 417 -32.58 -19.05 49.45
CA ASN A 417 -31.29 -18.78 50.09
C ASN A 417 -30.18 -18.71 49.02
N PRO A 418 -29.91 -17.52 48.46
CA PRO A 418 -28.98 -17.33 47.34
C PRO A 418 -27.49 -17.31 47.75
N GLU A 419 -27.18 -17.38 49.04
CA GLU A 419 -25.82 -17.63 49.57
C GLU A 419 -25.55 -19.13 49.66
#